data_AF-A0AAV5F059-F1
#
_entry.id   AF-A0AAV5F059-F1
#
_cell.length_a   1.000
_cell.length_b   1.000
_cell.length_c   1.000
_cell.angle_alpha   90.00
_cell.angle_beta   90.00
_cell.angle_gamma   90.00
#
_symmetry.space_group_name_H-M   'P 1'
#
loop_
_entity.id
_entity.type
_entity.pdbx_description
1 polymer ?
#
loop_
_entity_poly.entity_id
_entity_poly.type
_entity_poly.pdbx_seq_one_letter_code
_entity_poly.pdbx_strand_id
1 'polypeptide(L)'
;MAPKLAFVLPIVLLGWAFQAILRPPLTKLCGSPGGPPLTSPRIKLRDGRYLAYREDGVQRDKAKYKIITVHAFDSTKDIPLLVSKELVEELGIYLLAFDRAGYGESDPNPRRDVKSEALDIEELADQLQLGPEVLCFRGLNGRILTELSRQAFKKQVVPEQRTLWIAHNIPSLLYLWMTQKWLPSSAAAMRNPEIFSKHDVEVLQKMMAMPRTIENKSRQQGIYESIHRDLLVAFGSWEFDPMNVTNPFP
;
A
#
# COMPACT_ATOMS: atom_id res chain seq x y z
N MET A 1 44.91 -0.23 29.12
CA MET A 1 44.02 -0.14 27.93
C MET A 1 42.68 -0.87 28.09
N ALA A 2 42.52 -1.79 29.05
CA ALA A 2 41.29 -2.57 29.27
C ALA A 2 40.03 -1.85 29.82
N PRO A 3 40.09 -0.77 30.64
CA PRO A 3 38.86 -0.27 31.29
C PRO A 3 37.91 0.45 30.33
N LYS A 4 38.41 1.04 29.24
CA LYS A 4 37.58 1.70 28.23
C LYS A 4 36.77 0.70 27.40
N LEU A 5 37.31 -0.50 27.15
CA LEU A 5 36.61 -1.55 26.39
C LEU A 5 35.40 -2.13 27.15
N ALA A 6 35.50 -2.20 28.48
CA ALA A 6 34.42 -2.71 29.33
C ALA A 6 33.16 -1.82 29.33
N PHE A 7 33.30 -0.52 29.08
CA PHE A 7 32.17 0.41 28.93
C PHE A 7 31.66 0.53 27.49
N VAL A 8 32.55 0.34 26.50
CA VAL A 8 32.17 0.42 25.08
C VAL A 8 31.39 -0.81 24.63
N LEU A 9 31.77 -2.01 25.09
CA LEU A 9 31.13 -3.26 24.66
C LEU A 9 29.63 -3.32 25.00
N PRO A 10 29.16 -2.98 26.21
CA PRO A 10 27.72 -2.94 26.52
C PRO A 10 26.95 -1.94 25.66
N ILE A 11 27.53 -0.78 25.36
CA ILE A 11 26.90 0.25 24.50
C ILE A 11 26.73 -0.28 23.07
N VAL A 12 27.77 -0.94 22.54
CA VAL A 12 27.71 -1.57 21.21
C VAL A 12 26.67 -2.69 21.20
N LEU A 13 26.64 -3.56 22.21
CA LEU A 13 25.66 -4.64 22.31
C LEU A 13 24.22 -4.11 22.46
N LEU A 14 24.01 -3.06 23.26
CA LEU A 14 22.74 -2.35 23.36
C LEU A 14 22.33 -1.75 22.02
N GLY A 15 23.26 -1.13 21.30
CA GLY A 15 23.02 -0.61 19.95
C GLY A 15 22.63 -1.70 18.97
N TRP A 16 23.27 -2.87 19.02
CA TRP A 16 22.95 -4.02 18.18
C TRP A 16 21.60 -4.65 18.53
N ALA A 17 21.30 -4.80 19.82
CA ALA A 17 20.01 -5.28 20.29
C ALA A 17 18.89 -4.31 19.87
N PHE A 18 19.11 -3.01 20.01
CA PHE A 18 18.16 -1.98 19.58
C PHE A 18 17.94 -2.02 18.07
N GLN A 19 19.00 -2.15 17.27
CA GLN A 19 18.90 -2.33 15.81
C GLN A 19 18.16 -3.60 15.43
N ALA A 20 18.36 -4.70 16.15
CA ALA A 20 17.65 -5.95 15.91
C ALA A 20 16.15 -5.83 16.24
N ILE A 21 15.79 -5.12 17.31
CA ILE A 21 14.38 -4.88 17.70
C ILE A 21 13.67 -3.96 16.72
N LEU A 22 14.36 -2.94 16.18
CA LEU A 22 13.78 -2.02 15.21
C LEU A 22 13.59 -2.65 13.82
N ARG A 23 14.25 -3.77 13.53
CA ARG A 23 14.13 -4.42 12.23
C ARG A 23 12.86 -5.26 12.17
N PRO A 24 12.05 -5.08 11.12
CA PRO A 24 10.92 -5.97 10.85
C PRO A 24 11.40 -7.40 10.58
N PRO A 25 10.55 -8.41 10.83
CA PRO A 25 10.87 -9.79 10.49
C PRO A 25 11.01 -9.94 8.98
N LEU A 26 11.79 -10.95 8.56
CA LEU A 26 11.89 -11.32 7.16
C LEU A 26 10.51 -11.69 6.61
N THR A 27 10.17 -11.14 5.44
CA THR A 27 8.91 -11.42 4.77
C THR A 27 8.91 -12.79 4.11
N LYS A 28 7.77 -13.48 4.20
CA LYS A 28 7.54 -14.73 3.47
C LYS A 28 7.01 -14.39 2.10
N LEU A 29 7.93 -14.30 1.13
CA LEU A 29 7.57 -13.93 -0.24
C LEU A 29 6.62 -14.97 -0.86
N CYS A 30 5.63 -14.51 -1.61
CA CYS A 30 4.80 -15.40 -2.39
C CYS A 30 5.65 -16.19 -3.41
N GLY A 31 5.47 -17.50 -3.47
CA GLY A 31 6.23 -18.41 -4.34
C GLY A 31 7.60 -18.83 -3.80
N SER A 32 8.02 -18.34 -2.63
CA SER A 32 9.24 -18.83 -1.95
C SER A 32 8.99 -20.16 -1.22
N PRO A 33 10.03 -20.97 -0.95
CA PRO A 33 9.88 -22.19 -0.13
C PRO A 33 9.24 -21.89 1.22
N GLY A 34 8.05 -22.46 1.47
CA GLY A 34 7.27 -22.21 2.70
C GLY A 34 6.52 -20.88 2.75
N GLY A 35 6.50 -20.11 1.64
CA GLY A 35 5.69 -18.90 1.46
C GLY A 35 4.31 -19.19 0.84
N PRO A 36 3.42 -18.18 0.78
CA PRO A 36 2.12 -18.32 0.13
C PRO A 36 2.25 -18.68 -1.37
N PRO A 37 1.30 -19.40 -1.97
CA PRO A 37 1.35 -19.75 -3.38
C PRO A 37 1.13 -18.52 -4.28
N LEU A 38 1.63 -18.61 -5.50
CA LEU A 38 1.32 -17.68 -6.57
C LEU A 38 0.14 -18.22 -7.37
N THR A 39 -0.88 -17.39 -7.56
CA THR A 39 -2.13 -17.75 -8.24
C THR A 39 -2.50 -16.77 -9.35
N SER A 40 -1.89 -15.58 -9.35
CA SER A 40 -2.19 -14.50 -10.29
C SER A 40 -1.10 -14.38 -11.37
N PRO A 41 -1.42 -13.88 -12.57
CA PRO A 41 -0.40 -13.47 -13.53
C PRO A 41 0.45 -12.36 -12.94
N ARG A 42 1.74 -12.35 -13.31
CA ARG A 42 2.71 -11.35 -12.85
C ARG A 42 3.61 -10.90 -13.97
N ILE A 43 4.02 -9.65 -13.92
CA ILE A 43 4.99 -9.06 -14.84
C ILE A 43 6.30 -8.75 -14.11
N LYS A 44 7.43 -8.95 -14.77
CA LYS A 44 8.75 -8.66 -14.21
C LYS A 44 9.15 -7.24 -14.58
N LEU A 45 9.47 -6.44 -13.58
CA LEU A 45 9.98 -5.09 -13.75
C LEU A 45 11.48 -5.08 -14.08
N ARG A 46 11.97 -3.96 -14.60
CA ARG A 46 13.38 -3.69 -14.93
C ARG A 46 14.32 -3.90 -13.76
N ASP A 47 13.86 -3.63 -12.54
CA ASP A 47 14.63 -3.82 -11.31
C ASP A 47 14.60 -5.28 -10.77
N GLY A 48 13.90 -6.17 -11.46
CA GLY A 48 13.83 -7.59 -11.16
C GLY A 48 12.63 -8.01 -10.30
N ARG A 49 11.89 -7.07 -9.70
CA ARG A 49 10.67 -7.35 -8.95
C ARG A 49 9.53 -7.81 -9.86
N TYR A 50 8.55 -8.49 -9.28
CA TYR A 50 7.31 -8.85 -9.95
C TYR A 50 6.11 -8.05 -9.43
N LEU A 51 5.24 -7.58 -10.34
CA LEU A 51 3.91 -7.07 -9.98
C LEU A 51 2.84 -8.06 -10.42
N ALA A 52 1.98 -8.47 -9.48
CA ALA A 52 0.81 -9.28 -9.74
C ALA A 52 -0.36 -8.40 -10.17
N TYR A 53 -1.08 -8.84 -11.20
CA TYR A 53 -2.20 -8.10 -11.76
C TYR A 53 -3.41 -8.99 -12.05
N ARG A 54 -4.53 -8.37 -12.35
CA ARG A 54 -5.80 -8.98 -12.75
C ARG A 54 -6.45 -8.11 -13.81
N GLU A 55 -6.91 -8.73 -14.87
CA GLU A 55 -7.66 -8.09 -15.95
C GLU A 55 -9.15 -8.39 -15.79
N ASP A 56 -10.01 -7.41 -16.07
CA ASP A 56 -11.47 -7.52 -16.03
C ASP A 56 -12.10 -6.57 -17.08
N GLY A 57 -13.42 -6.68 -17.30
CA GLY A 57 -14.14 -5.92 -18.32
C GLY A 57 -13.99 -6.49 -19.72
N VAL A 58 -14.05 -5.62 -20.74
CA VAL A 58 -13.97 -6.05 -22.15
C VAL A 58 -12.53 -6.42 -22.54
N GLN A 59 -12.37 -7.19 -23.63
CA GLN A 59 -11.03 -7.54 -24.14
C GLN A 59 -10.21 -6.29 -24.50
N ARG A 60 -8.94 -6.27 -24.09
CA ARG A 60 -8.03 -5.13 -24.20
C ARG A 60 -7.93 -4.54 -25.61
N ASP A 61 -7.92 -5.39 -26.64
CA ASP A 61 -7.83 -5.01 -28.05
C ASP A 61 -9.12 -4.38 -28.61
N LYS A 62 -10.25 -4.60 -27.92
CA LYS A 62 -11.58 -4.08 -28.28
C LYS A 62 -12.04 -2.93 -27.36
N ALA A 63 -11.23 -2.59 -26.36
CA ALA A 63 -11.58 -1.61 -25.37
C ALA A 63 -11.48 -0.19 -25.94
N LYS A 64 -12.53 0.61 -25.72
CA LYS A 64 -12.55 2.04 -25.99
C LYS A 64 -11.79 2.81 -24.92
N TYR A 65 -11.89 2.36 -23.67
CA TYR A 65 -11.20 2.96 -22.53
C TYR A 65 -10.42 1.90 -21.77
N LYS A 66 -9.21 2.24 -21.34
CA LYS A 66 -8.35 1.36 -20.52
C LYS A 66 -8.04 2.06 -19.22
N ILE A 67 -8.37 1.41 -18.12
CA ILE A 67 -8.29 2.00 -16.79
C ILE A 67 -7.42 1.10 -15.91
N ILE A 68 -6.40 1.69 -15.30
CA ILE A 68 -5.64 1.06 -14.22
C ILE A 68 -6.25 1.49 -12.89
N THR A 69 -6.52 0.51 -12.05
CA THR A 69 -7.06 0.71 -10.71
C THR A 69 -6.01 0.37 -9.66
N VAL A 70 -5.76 1.34 -8.80
CA VAL A 70 -4.83 1.21 -7.67
C VAL A 70 -5.66 0.93 -6.42
N HIS A 71 -5.47 -0.25 -5.83
CA HIS A 71 -6.21 -0.61 -4.63
C HIS A 71 -5.85 0.28 -3.43
N ALA A 72 -6.78 0.42 -2.50
CA ALA A 72 -6.62 1.24 -1.29
C ALA A 72 -5.71 0.57 -0.24
N PHE A 73 -5.63 1.19 0.93
CA PHE A 73 -4.94 0.64 2.11
C PHE A 73 -5.59 -0.69 2.56
N ASP A 74 -4.76 -1.66 2.98
CA ASP A 74 -5.19 -3.00 3.44
C ASP A 74 -6.13 -3.72 2.45
N SER A 75 -5.86 -3.55 1.16
CA SER A 75 -6.64 -4.08 0.04
C SER A 75 -5.72 -4.83 -0.94
N THR A 76 -6.29 -5.38 -2.00
CA THR A 76 -5.56 -6.06 -3.08
C THR A 76 -6.23 -5.75 -4.41
N LYS A 77 -5.57 -6.13 -5.50
CA LYS A 77 -6.15 -6.13 -6.85
C LYS A 77 -7.42 -6.95 -6.97
N ASP A 78 -7.70 -7.83 -6.01
CA ASP A 78 -8.81 -8.77 -6.07
C ASP A 78 -10.14 -8.10 -5.64
N ILE A 79 -10.12 -6.89 -5.07
CA ILE A 79 -11.35 -6.17 -4.72
C ILE A 79 -12.13 -5.84 -6.01
N PRO A 80 -13.40 -6.25 -6.13
CA PRO A 80 -14.21 -5.89 -7.29
C PRO A 80 -14.54 -4.40 -7.26
N LEU A 81 -14.51 -3.76 -8.43
CA LEU A 81 -15.05 -2.42 -8.59
C LEU A 81 -16.57 -2.46 -8.47
N LEU A 82 -17.14 -1.51 -7.74
CA LEU A 82 -18.59 -1.35 -7.60
C LEU A 82 -19.18 -0.65 -8.84
N VAL A 83 -18.94 -1.21 -10.02
CA VAL A 83 -19.49 -0.78 -11.30
C VAL A 83 -20.32 -1.92 -11.89
N SER A 84 -21.46 -1.60 -12.52
CA SER A 84 -22.28 -2.63 -13.17
C SER A 84 -21.56 -3.19 -14.39
N LYS A 85 -21.66 -4.50 -14.59
CA LYS A 85 -21.02 -5.17 -15.73
C LYS A 85 -21.58 -4.65 -17.05
N GLU A 86 -22.88 -4.37 -17.06
CA GLU A 86 -23.60 -3.80 -18.20
C GLU A 86 -23.00 -2.46 -18.63
N LEU A 87 -22.64 -1.59 -17.67
CA LEU A 87 -22.03 -0.30 -17.97
C LEU A 87 -20.60 -0.44 -18.48
N VAL A 88 -19.82 -1.36 -17.88
CA VAL A 88 -18.45 -1.67 -18.33
C VAL A 88 -18.45 -2.16 -19.78
N GLU A 89 -19.39 -3.05 -20.11
CA GLU A 89 -19.56 -3.58 -21.47
C GLU A 89 -20.07 -2.52 -22.44
N GLU A 90 -21.11 -1.75 -22.07
CA GLU A 90 -21.71 -0.69 -22.89
C GLU A 90 -20.68 0.39 -23.26
N LEU A 91 -19.85 0.80 -22.30
CA LEU A 91 -18.82 1.82 -22.52
C LEU A 91 -17.52 1.24 -23.13
N GLY A 92 -17.40 -0.08 -23.26
CA GLY A 92 -16.21 -0.75 -23.78
C GLY A 92 -14.98 -0.53 -22.90
N ILE A 93 -15.13 -0.70 -21.59
CA ILE A 93 -14.06 -0.43 -20.61
C ILE A 93 -13.27 -1.70 -20.31
N TYR A 94 -11.95 -1.62 -20.47
CA TYR A 94 -10.98 -2.58 -19.95
C TYR A 94 -10.44 -2.11 -18.60
N LEU A 95 -10.40 -3.03 -17.64
CA LEU A 95 -9.99 -2.77 -16.28
C LEU A 95 -8.75 -3.61 -15.94
N LEU A 96 -7.69 -2.94 -15.51
CA LEU A 96 -6.51 -3.57 -14.94
C LEU A 96 -6.42 -3.21 -13.46
N ALA A 97 -6.37 -4.21 -12.59
CA ALA A 97 -6.05 -4.04 -11.18
C ALA A 97 -4.70 -4.70 -10.90
N PHE A 98 -3.86 -4.11 -10.04
CA PHE A 98 -2.58 -4.70 -9.67
C PHE A 98 -2.32 -4.56 -8.18
N ASP A 99 -1.59 -5.52 -7.62
CA ASP A 99 -1.13 -5.48 -6.24
C ASP A 99 0.07 -4.53 -6.16
N ARG A 100 -0.03 -3.49 -5.33
CA ARG A 100 1.09 -2.57 -5.10
C ARG A 100 2.28 -3.31 -4.49
N ALA A 101 3.49 -2.79 -4.63
CA ALA A 101 4.69 -3.43 -4.07
C ALA A 101 4.51 -3.75 -2.57
N GLY A 102 4.71 -5.03 -2.22
CA GLY A 102 4.54 -5.58 -0.87
C GLY A 102 3.12 -6.06 -0.52
N TYR A 103 2.13 -5.80 -1.37
CA TYR A 103 0.77 -6.32 -1.23
C TYR A 103 0.56 -7.60 -2.06
N GLY A 104 -0.38 -8.43 -1.60
CA GLY A 104 -0.88 -9.57 -2.37
C GLY A 104 0.26 -10.46 -2.85
N GLU A 105 0.39 -10.61 -4.17
CA GLU A 105 1.40 -11.47 -4.81
C GLU A 105 2.52 -10.68 -5.52
N SER A 106 2.58 -9.36 -5.30
CA SER A 106 3.64 -8.49 -5.82
C SER A 106 4.84 -8.44 -4.88
N ASP A 107 6.04 -8.44 -5.45
CA ASP A 107 7.27 -8.38 -4.66
C ASP A 107 7.36 -7.06 -3.88
N PRO A 108 7.93 -7.07 -2.66
CA PRO A 108 8.16 -5.87 -1.88
C PRO A 108 9.22 -4.98 -2.54
N ASN A 109 9.09 -3.67 -2.32
CA ASN A 109 10.12 -2.69 -2.66
C ASN A 109 10.63 -2.02 -1.37
N PRO A 110 11.83 -2.38 -0.89
CA PRO A 110 12.40 -1.78 0.33
C PRO A 110 12.62 -0.27 0.24
N ARG A 111 12.73 0.26 -0.98
CA ARG A 111 12.88 1.69 -1.29
C ARG A 111 11.58 2.31 -1.83
N ARG A 112 10.42 1.70 -1.53
CA ARG A 112 9.13 2.21 -2.00
C ARG A 112 8.90 3.63 -1.52
N ASP A 113 8.53 4.48 -2.47
CA ASP A 113 7.99 5.82 -2.30
C ASP A 113 6.91 6.09 -3.37
N VAL A 114 6.31 7.28 -3.34
CA VAL A 114 5.23 7.64 -4.29
C VAL A 114 5.73 7.66 -5.74
N LYS A 115 6.98 8.04 -5.98
CA LYS A 115 7.57 8.12 -7.32
C LYS A 115 7.78 6.72 -7.89
N SER A 116 8.31 5.79 -7.10
CA SER A 116 8.47 4.38 -7.47
C SER A 116 7.13 3.72 -7.79
N GLU A 117 6.05 4.09 -7.08
CA GLU A 117 4.70 3.57 -7.38
C GLU A 117 4.19 4.08 -8.73
N ALA A 118 4.47 5.34 -9.08
CA ALA A 118 4.14 5.87 -10.40
C ALA A 118 4.95 5.19 -11.53
N LEU A 119 6.25 4.95 -11.31
CA LEU A 119 7.11 4.23 -12.27
C LEU A 119 6.70 2.77 -12.43
N ASP A 120 6.27 2.12 -11.34
CA ASP A 120 5.72 0.77 -11.35
C ASP A 120 4.45 0.71 -12.24
N ILE A 121 3.58 1.71 -12.15
CA ILE A 121 2.35 1.81 -12.97
C ILE A 121 2.68 2.08 -14.44
N GLU A 122 3.60 3.02 -14.72
CA GLU A 122 4.07 3.32 -16.07
C GLU A 122 4.63 2.06 -16.74
N GLU A 123 5.54 1.36 -16.05
CA GLU A 123 6.15 0.16 -16.60
C GLU A 123 5.15 -0.99 -16.78
N LEU A 124 4.19 -1.15 -15.86
CA LEU A 124 3.09 -2.09 -16.00
C LEU A 124 2.24 -1.78 -17.24
N ALA A 125 1.92 -0.49 -17.47
CA ALA A 125 1.13 -0.05 -18.62
C ALA A 125 1.87 -0.25 -19.94
N ASP A 126 3.16 0.07 -19.98
CA ASP A 126 4.03 -0.08 -21.15
C ASP A 126 4.18 -1.55 -21.55
N GLN A 127 4.52 -2.42 -20.59
CA GLN A 127 4.72 -3.84 -20.89
C GLN A 127 3.41 -4.54 -21.28
N LEU A 128 2.26 -4.09 -20.76
CA LEU A 128 0.94 -4.58 -21.18
C LEU A 128 0.38 -3.86 -22.42
N GLN A 129 1.15 -2.94 -23.02
CA GLN A 129 0.81 -2.22 -24.25
C GLN A 129 -0.56 -1.52 -24.15
N LEU A 130 -0.82 -0.88 -23.01
CA LEU A 130 -2.10 -0.20 -22.80
C LEU A 130 -2.21 1.09 -23.61
N GLY A 131 -1.08 1.74 -23.90
CA GLY A 131 -1.02 3.00 -24.65
C GLY A 131 -1.09 4.24 -23.73
N PRO A 132 -1.00 5.45 -24.30
CA PRO A 132 -0.84 6.69 -23.52
C PRO A 132 -2.12 7.20 -22.84
N GLU A 133 -3.30 6.73 -23.25
CA GLU A 133 -4.60 7.21 -22.75
C GLU A 133 -5.12 6.42 -21.54
N VAL A 134 -4.21 5.93 -20.70
CA VAL A 134 -4.56 5.12 -19.53
C VAL A 134 -4.96 6.01 -18.36
N LEU A 135 -6.19 5.83 -17.89
CA LEU A 135 -6.67 6.51 -16.69
C LEU A 135 -6.29 5.72 -15.45
N CYS A 136 -5.49 6.33 -14.57
CA CYS A 136 -5.12 5.73 -13.29
C CYS A 136 -5.99 6.30 -12.16
N PHE A 137 -6.82 5.45 -11.55
CA PHE A 137 -7.60 5.82 -10.37
C PHE A 137 -6.94 5.30 -9.09
N ARG A 138 -6.63 6.22 -8.18
CA ARG A 138 -6.21 5.91 -6.81
C ARG A 138 -7.24 6.46 -5.83
N GLY A 139 -7.75 5.60 -4.94
CA GLY A 139 -8.47 6.05 -3.75
C GLY A 139 -7.53 6.89 -2.89
N LEU A 140 -7.76 8.21 -2.86
CA LEU A 140 -6.86 9.20 -2.29
C LEU A 140 -6.58 8.95 -0.79
N ASN A 141 -5.32 8.65 -0.47
CA ASN A 141 -4.68 9.03 0.79
C ASN A 141 -3.35 9.71 0.43
N GLY A 142 -3.45 10.87 -0.20
CA GLY A 142 -2.33 11.74 -0.57
C GLY A 142 -2.50 13.12 0.05
N ARG A 143 -1.38 13.76 0.38
CA ARG A 143 -1.30 15.08 1.04
C ARG A 143 -2.28 16.08 0.42
N ILE A 144 -3.31 16.45 1.19
CA ILE A 144 -3.96 17.75 1.04
C ILE A 144 -3.12 18.67 1.92
N LEU A 145 -2.35 19.60 1.36
CA LEU A 145 -1.65 20.63 2.14
C LEU A 145 -2.53 21.87 2.20
N THR A 146 -3.50 21.87 3.11
CA THR A 146 -4.36 23.03 3.39
C THR A 146 -4.74 23.04 4.87
N GLU A 147 -5.25 24.17 5.37
CA GLU A 147 -5.85 24.25 6.71
C GLU A 147 -6.95 23.18 6.90
N LEU A 148 -7.64 22.78 5.82
CA LEU A 148 -8.61 21.68 5.83
C LEU A 148 -7.97 20.34 6.22
N SER A 149 -6.76 20.03 5.76
CA SER A 149 -6.11 18.76 6.15
C SER A 149 -5.66 18.75 7.59
N ARG A 150 -5.20 19.89 8.12
CA ARG A 150 -4.92 20.06 9.54
C ARG A 150 -6.20 19.89 10.37
N GLN A 151 -7.32 20.45 9.92
CA GLN A 151 -8.61 20.27 10.59
C GLN A 151 -9.10 18.82 10.51
N ALA A 152 -8.97 18.16 9.36
CA ALA A 152 -9.32 16.76 9.20
C ALA A 152 -8.45 15.86 10.08
N PHE A 153 -7.14 16.10 10.13
CA PHE A 153 -6.21 15.40 11.01
C PHE A 153 -6.61 15.52 12.48
N LYS A 154 -6.95 16.73 12.94
CA LYS A 154 -7.42 16.96 14.33
C LYS A 154 -8.72 16.22 14.66
N LYS A 155 -9.54 15.87 13.65
CA LYS A 155 -10.78 15.11 13.83
C LYS A 155 -10.57 13.59 13.84
N GLN A 156 -9.39 13.08 13.46
CA GLN A 156 -9.09 11.66 13.55
C GLN A 156 -9.00 11.19 15.00
N VAL A 157 -9.21 9.89 15.24
CA VAL A 157 -9.00 9.31 16.57
C VAL A 157 -7.53 9.43 17.01
N VAL A 158 -7.30 9.60 18.31
CA VAL A 158 -5.95 9.84 18.88
C VAL A 158 -4.89 8.80 18.46
N PRO A 159 -5.20 7.49 18.42
CA PRO A 159 -4.23 6.48 17.94
C PRO A 159 -3.76 6.75 16.50
N GLU A 160 -4.69 7.13 15.62
CA GLU A 160 -4.39 7.44 14.23
C GLU A 160 -3.49 8.68 14.13
N GLN A 161 -3.83 9.76 14.85
CA GLN A 161 -3.01 10.97 14.88
C GLN A 161 -1.56 10.68 15.30
N ARG A 162 -1.37 9.89 16.36
CA ARG A 162 -0.04 9.51 16.85
C ARG A 162 0.73 8.69 15.83
N THR A 163 0.07 7.70 15.22
CA THR A 163 0.71 6.84 14.22
C THR A 163 1.17 7.62 13.01
N LEU A 164 0.32 8.48 12.46
CA LEU A 164 0.66 9.30 11.29
C LEU A 164 1.76 10.30 11.63
N TRP A 165 1.74 10.89 12.83
CA TRP A 165 2.81 11.76 13.30
C TRP A 165 4.15 11.02 13.40
N ILE A 166 4.17 9.80 13.94
CA ILE A 166 5.38 8.97 14.02
C ILE A 166 5.86 8.59 12.62
N ALA A 167 4.97 8.15 11.73
CA ALA A 167 5.30 7.81 10.34
C ALA A 167 5.96 8.99 9.61
N HIS A 168 5.48 10.20 9.88
CA HIS A 168 6.00 11.42 9.26
C HIS A 168 7.35 11.87 9.83
N ASN A 169 7.47 11.95 11.16
CA ASN A 169 8.59 12.62 11.82
C ASN A 169 9.69 11.65 12.26
N ILE A 170 9.35 10.40 12.59
CA ILE A 170 10.29 9.40 13.10
C ILE A 170 10.00 8.02 12.46
N PRO A 171 10.10 7.91 11.12
CA PRO A 171 9.71 6.70 10.38
C PRO A 171 10.44 5.43 10.84
N SER A 172 11.68 5.56 11.33
CA SER A 172 12.46 4.44 11.88
C SER A 172 11.84 3.79 13.10
N LEU A 173 11.01 4.50 13.87
CA LEU A 173 10.30 3.97 15.03
C LEU A 173 8.91 3.44 14.72
N LEU A 174 8.41 3.61 13.49
CA LEU A 174 7.04 3.21 13.15
C LEU A 174 6.83 1.72 13.36
N TYR A 175 7.78 0.87 12.98
CA TYR A 175 7.67 -0.57 13.18
C TYR A 175 7.46 -0.94 14.66
N LEU A 176 8.27 -0.37 15.55
CA LEU A 176 8.16 -0.60 16.99
C LEU A 176 6.81 -0.08 17.53
N TRP A 177 6.40 1.12 17.11
CA TRP A 177 5.11 1.71 17.48
C TRP A 177 3.91 0.85 17.04
N MET A 178 4.00 0.25 15.85
CA MET A 178 2.93 -0.57 15.29
C MET A 178 2.87 -1.98 15.89
N THR A 179 3.96 -2.47 16.49
CA THR A 179 4.07 -3.84 17.02
C THR A 179 3.95 -3.93 18.54
N GLN A 180 4.10 -2.82 19.25
CA GLN A 180 3.90 -2.78 20.70
C GLN A 180 2.43 -3.10 21.08
N LYS A 181 2.23 -3.59 22.31
CA LYS A 181 0.93 -4.10 22.81
C LYS A 181 0.30 -3.24 23.92
N TRP A 182 0.97 -2.18 24.34
CA TRP A 182 0.62 -1.38 25.51
C TRP A 182 -0.41 -0.29 25.18
N LEU A 183 -0.36 0.23 23.96
CA LEU A 183 -1.22 1.31 23.47
C LEU A 183 -1.87 0.91 22.15
N PRO A 184 -3.11 1.35 21.86
CA PRO A 184 -3.66 1.26 20.51
C PRO A 184 -2.76 2.01 19.51
N SER A 185 -2.34 1.34 18.44
CA SER A 185 -1.45 1.91 17.42
C SER A 185 -2.24 2.68 16.35
N SER A 186 -2.74 2.03 15.30
CA SER A 186 -3.58 2.63 14.26
C SER A 186 -4.94 1.96 14.21
N ALA A 187 -6.00 2.77 14.29
CA ALA A 187 -7.37 2.30 14.20
C ALA A 187 -7.65 1.74 12.80
N ALA A 188 -7.09 2.37 11.76
CA ALA A 188 -7.16 1.85 10.38
C ALA A 188 -6.45 0.50 10.22
N ALA A 189 -5.21 0.37 10.72
CA ALA A 189 -4.46 -0.87 10.66
C ALA A 189 -5.09 -2.02 11.48
N MET A 190 -5.82 -1.68 12.54
CA MET A 190 -6.57 -2.62 13.38
C MET A 190 -8.00 -2.88 12.88
N ARG A 191 -8.43 -2.27 11.77
CA ARG A 191 -9.80 -2.33 11.25
C ARG A 191 -10.86 -1.95 12.30
N ASN A 192 -10.57 -0.97 13.14
CA ASN A 192 -11.49 -0.49 14.17
C ASN A 192 -12.68 0.23 13.50
N PRO A 193 -13.95 -0.17 13.77
CA PRO A 193 -15.12 0.43 13.16
C PRO A 193 -15.30 1.93 13.44
N GLU A 194 -14.70 2.47 14.50
CA GLU A 194 -14.81 3.89 14.88
C GLU A 194 -14.30 4.88 13.82
N ILE A 195 -13.51 4.42 12.84
CA ILE A 195 -13.02 5.27 11.76
C ILE A 195 -14.04 5.48 10.64
N PHE A 196 -15.10 4.68 10.60
CA PHE A 196 -16.08 4.68 9.52
C PHE A 196 -17.32 5.50 9.90
N SER A 197 -17.81 6.31 8.97
CA SER A 197 -19.13 6.92 9.11
C SER A 197 -20.23 5.86 8.98
N LYS A 198 -21.46 6.19 9.38
CA LYS A 198 -22.62 5.29 9.20
C LYS A 198 -22.78 4.86 7.75
N HIS A 199 -22.57 5.78 6.80
CA HIS A 199 -22.65 5.48 5.39
C HIS A 199 -21.53 4.54 4.93
N ASP A 200 -20.30 4.75 5.43
CA ASP A 200 -19.19 3.85 5.12
C ASP A 200 -19.46 2.43 5.64
N VAL A 201 -20.09 2.29 6.80
CA VAL A 201 -20.50 0.99 7.34
C VAL A 201 -21.53 0.31 6.42
N GLU A 202 -22.50 1.04 5.88
CA GLU A 202 -23.47 0.50 4.91
C GLU A 202 -22.81 0.03 3.61
N VAL A 203 -21.86 0.82 3.08
CA VAL A 203 -21.09 0.45 1.89
C VAL A 203 -20.22 -0.77 2.18
N LEU A 204 -19.52 -0.79 3.31
CA LEU A 204 -18.74 -1.93 3.75
C LEU A 204 -19.60 -3.17 3.84
N GLN A 205 -20.78 -3.10 4.47
CA GLN A 205 -21.70 -4.25 4.55
C GLN A 205 -22.07 -4.80 3.18
N LYS A 206 -22.36 -3.93 2.19
CA LYS A 206 -22.59 -4.36 0.80
C LYS A 206 -21.36 -5.04 0.19
N MET A 207 -20.16 -4.51 0.45
CA MET A 207 -18.90 -5.13 0.03
C MET A 207 -18.63 -6.47 0.75
N MET A 208 -18.99 -6.61 2.03
CA MET A 208 -18.83 -7.86 2.78
C MET A 208 -19.78 -8.96 2.28
N ALA A 209 -20.94 -8.57 1.73
CA ALA A 209 -21.92 -9.48 1.16
C ALA A 209 -21.51 -10.02 -0.22
N MET A 210 -20.49 -9.44 -0.87
CA MET A 210 -19.92 -9.99 -2.10
C MET A 210 -19.04 -11.21 -1.78
N PRO A 211 -18.96 -12.22 -2.67
CA PRO A 211 -18.09 -13.38 -2.47
C PRO A 211 -16.64 -12.95 -2.24
N ARG A 212 -16.18 -13.04 -0.99
CA ARG A 212 -14.77 -12.83 -0.65
C ARG A 212 -14.03 -14.07 -1.09
N THR A 213 -13.30 -13.98 -2.19
CA THR A 213 -12.58 -15.16 -2.64
C THR A 213 -11.42 -15.50 -1.71
N ILE A 214 -10.71 -14.54 -1.08
CA ILE A 214 -9.55 -14.89 -0.23
C ILE A 214 -9.34 -13.87 0.92
N GLU A 215 -9.56 -14.29 2.17
CA GLU A 215 -9.25 -13.47 3.35
C GLU A 215 -7.73 -13.27 3.52
N ASN A 216 -7.33 -12.05 3.91
CA ASN A 216 -5.96 -11.67 4.33
C ASN A 216 -4.83 -11.67 3.28
N LYS A 217 -5.12 -11.75 1.97
CA LYS A 217 -4.08 -11.59 0.93
C LYS A 217 -3.27 -10.30 1.05
N SER A 218 -3.86 -9.20 1.49
CA SER A 218 -3.16 -7.92 1.68
C SER A 218 -2.01 -8.01 2.68
N ARG A 219 -2.03 -8.99 3.59
CA ARG A 219 -1.05 -9.14 4.68
C ARG A 219 -0.23 -10.43 4.57
N GLN A 220 -0.45 -11.25 3.53
CA GLN A 220 0.09 -12.61 3.44
C GLN A 220 1.62 -12.68 3.35
N GLN A 221 2.26 -11.64 2.82
CA GLN A 221 3.72 -11.53 2.75
C GLN A 221 4.34 -10.96 4.04
N GLY A 222 3.51 -10.49 4.98
CA GLY A 222 3.91 -9.83 6.22
C GLY A 222 3.35 -8.41 6.31
N ILE A 223 2.87 -8.04 7.50
CA ILE A 223 2.21 -6.74 7.75
C ILE A 223 3.17 -5.55 7.53
N TYR A 224 4.48 -5.78 7.68
CA TYR A 224 5.44 -4.69 7.50
C TYR A 224 5.51 -4.20 6.05
N GLU A 225 5.62 -5.09 5.06
CA GLU A 225 5.78 -4.69 3.66
C GLU A 225 4.48 -4.20 3.02
N SER A 226 3.32 -4.56 3.58
CA SER A 226 2.05 -3.99 3.15
C SER A 226 1.64 -2.80 4.02
N ILE A 227 1.11 -3.05 5.21
CA ILE A 227 0.44 -2.04 6.05
C ILE A 227 1.41 -0.96 6.55
N HIS A 228 2.54 -1.36 7.16
CA HIS A 228 3.46 -0.38 7.75
C HIS A 228 4.19 0.41 6.67
N ARG A 229 4.63 -0.26 5.59
CA ARG A 229 5.25 0.40 4.44
C ARG A 229 4.29 1.39 3.79
N ASP A 230 3.02 1.05 3.65
CA ASP A 230 2.03 1.95 3.05
C ASP A 230 1.81 3.20 3.90
N LEU A 231 1.84 3.10 5.24
CA LEU A 231 1.83 4.26 6.13
C LEU A 231 3.08 5.14 5.94
N LEU A 232 4.26 4.53 5.81
CA LEU A 232 5.50 5.26 5.54
C LEU A 232 5.45 5.98 4.19
N VAL A 233 4.91 5.34 3.15
CA VAL A 233 4.80 5.93 1.82
C VAL A 233 3.73 7.03 1.81
N ALA A 234 2.55 6.79 2.36
CA ALA A 234 1.43 7.73 2.31
C ALA A 234 1.63 8.96 3.19
N PHE A 235 2.28 8.81 4.35
CA PHE A 235 2.39 9.87 5.36
C PHE A 235 3.83 10.27 5.69
N GLY A 236 4.81 9.69 5.01
CA GLY A 236 6.21 10.11 5.09
C GLY A 236 6.47 11.47 4.45
N SER A 237 7.75 11.78 4.28
CA SER A 237 8.18 12.99 3.58
C SER A 237 8.24 12.73 2.08
N TRP A 238 7.63 13.60 1.29
CA TRP A 238 7.61 13.51 -0.18
C TRP A 238 8.50 14.60 -0.77
N GLU A 239 9.23 14.28 -1.83
CA GLU A 239 10.08 15.23 -2.56
C GLU A 239 9.29 16.20 -3.44
N PHE A 240 8.00 15.93 -3.65
CA PHE A 240 7.12 16.75 -4.45
C PHE A 240 5.75 16.92 -3.79
N ASP A 241 5.06 17.99 -4.18
CA ASP A 241 3.65 18.21 -3.84
C ASP A 241 2.79 17.80 -5.05
N PRO A 242 1.89 16.81 -4.93
CA PRO A 242 0.99 16.42 -6.01
C PRO A 242 0.17 17.57 -6.57
N MET A 243 -0.14 18.59 -5.75
CA MET A 243 -0.91 19.75 -6.19
C MET A 243 -0.13 20.67 -7.13
N ASN A 244 1.19 20.54 -7.17
CA ASN A 244 2.07 21.32 -8.04
C ASN A 244 2.42 20.59 -9.34
N VAL A 245 1.89 19.38 -9.56
CA VAL A 245 2.12 18.61 -10.79
C VAL A 245 1.14 19.07 -11.86
N THR A 246 1.63 19.81 -12.86
CA THR A 246 0.82 20.39 -13.95
C THR A 246 0.46 19.39 -15.05
N ASN A 247 1.33 18.40 -15.31
CA ASN A 247 1.02 17.27 -16.19
C ASN A 247 1.96 16.09 -15.84
N PRO A 248 1.45 14.97 -15.29
CA PRO A 248 2.28 13.81 -14.93
C PRO A 248 2.71 12.96 -16.13
N PHE A 249 2.15 13.17 -17.33
CA PHE A 249 2.49 12.42 -18.55
C PHE A 249 2.80 13.39 -19.70
N PRO A 250 4.09 13.60 -20.06
CA PRO A 250 4.49 14.49 -21.15
C PRO A 250 4.13 13.96 -22.55
#